data_AF-A0A957Q8C5-F1
#
_entry.id   AF-A0A957Q8C5-F1
#
_cell.length_a   1.000
_cell.length_b   1.000
_cell.length_c   1.000
_cell.angle_alpha   90.00
_cell.angle_beta   90.00
_cell.angle_gamma   90.00
#
_symmetry.space_group_name_H-M   'P 1'
#
loop_
_entity.id
_entity.type
_entity.pdbx_description
1 polymer ?
#
loop_
_entity_poly.entity_id
_entity_poly.type
_entity_poly.pdbx_seq_one_letter_code
_entity_poly.pdbx_strand_id
1 'polypeptide(L)'
;VGDEGYLSSFQRVLEPVARGFQPELIILSAGFDAHWLDPLAGMNLSIDGYMKLVETVMALADELCQGKLVCVLEGGYHLDVLAHCVLSTLRTLTGSPKGVSDPFGTAQQHERDVAILLQQLRRLHGIRDESFYSIP
;
A
#
# COMPACT_ATOMS: atom_id res chain seq x y z
N VAL A 1 -0.93 -3.78 13.07
CA VAL A 1 -1.61 -2.80 12.18
C VAL A 1 -2.06 -3.59 10.96
N GLY A 2 -3.30 -3.41 10.52
CA GLY A 2 -3.90 -4.18 9.42
C GLY A 2 -4.24 -3.29 8.23
N ASP A 3 -5.20 -3.74 7.43
CA ASP A 3 -5.59 -3.12 6.17
C ASP A 3 -5.94 -1.63 6.31
N GLU A 4 -6.71 -1.23 7.33
CA GLU A 4 -7.17 0.15 7.44
C GLU A 4 -6.02 1.07 7.86
N GLY A 5 -5.21 0.65 8.84
CA GLY A 5 -4.04 1.39 9.26
C GLY A 5 -3.00 1.59 8.16
N TYR A 6 -2.74 0.56 7.34
CA TYR A 6 -1.85 0.70 6.18
C TYR A 6 -2.45 1.61 5.12
N LEU A 7 -3.72 1.43 4.75
CA LEU A 7 -4.38 2.28 3.75
C LEU A 7 -4.40 3.75 4.20
N SER A 8 -4.67 4.00 5.48
CA SER A 8 -4.61 5.35 6.08
C SER A 8 -3.20 5.94 5.98
N SER A 9 -2.16 5.13 6.17
CA SER A 9 -0.78 5.61 6.01
C SER A 9 -0.47 5.98 4.55
N PHE A 10 -0.96 5.23 3.58
CA PHE A 10 -0.78 5.56 2.16
C PHE A 10 -1.48 6.87 1.83
N GLN A 11 -2.77 6.98 2.17
CA GLN A 11 -3.59 8.16 1.85
C GLN A 11 -3.11 9.43 2.55
N ARG A 12 -2.72 9.35 3.83
CA ARG A 12 -2.42 10.53 4.65
C ARG A 12 -0.95 10.94 4.63
N VAL A 13 -0.06 10.06 4.19
CA VAL A 13 1.39 10.28 4.20
C VAL A 13 1.98 10.07 2.82
N LEU A 14 1.82 8.88 2.22
CA LEU A 14 2.47 8.56 0.95
C LEU A 14 1.94 9.46 -0.18
N GLU A 15 0.63 9.58 -0.37
CA GLU A 15 0.09 10.33 -1.50
C GLU A 15 0.47 11.82 -1.46
N PRO A 16 0.34 12.57 -0.34
CA PRO A 16 0.77 13.97 -0.29
C PRO A 16 2.28 14.13 -0.52
N VAL A 17 3.09 13.18 -0.02
CA VAL A 17 4.55 13.20 -0.25
C VAL A 17 4.85 12.95 -1.73
N ALA A 18 4.19 11.99 -2.37
CA ALA A 18 4.36 11.70 -3.78
C ALA A 18 3.94 12.89 -4.66
N ARG A 19 2.78 13.50 -4.39
CA ARG A 19 2.30 14.71 -5.09
C ARG A 19 3.24 15.90 -4.91
N GLY A 20 3.77 16.11 -3.70
CA GLY A 20 4.77 17.15 -3.45
C GLY A 20 6.11 16.88 -4.14
N PHE A 21 6.48 15.62 -4.33
CA PHE A 21 7.74 15.21 -4.95
C PHE A 21 7.69 15.22 -6.49
N GLN A 22 6.53 14.97 -7.12
CA GLN A 22 6.35 14.90 -8.58
C GLN A 22 7.32 13.90 -9.25
N PRO A 23 7.23 12.58 -8.93
CA PRO A 23 8.13 11.59 -9.49
C PRO A 23 7.94 11.42 -11.01
N GLU A 24 9.03 11.14 -11.72
CA GLU A 24 8.98 10.76 -13.15
C GLU A 24 8.89 9.23 -13.36
N LEU A 25 9.06 8.45 -12.30
CA LEU A 25 8.98 6.99 -12.25
C LEU A 25 8.71 6.57 -10.80
N ILE A 26 7.82 5.60 -10.59
CA ILE A 26 7.63 4.98 -9.27
C ILE A 26 8.22 3.57 -9.30
N ILE A 27 9.03 3.25 -8.30
CA ILE A 27 9.56 1.90 -8.08
C ILE A 27 8.99 1.38 -6.77
N LEU A 28 8.15 0.35 -6.84
CA LEU A 28 7.54 -0.31 -5.69
C LEU A 28 8.40 -1.50 -5.24
N SER A 29 9.01 -1.35 -4.06
CA SER A 29 9.63 -2.45 -3.31
C SER A 29 8.54 -3.35 -2.74
N ALA A 30 8.13 -4.37 -3.49
CA ALA A 30 6.95 -5.18 -3.22
C ALA A 30 7.30 -6.38 -2.32
N GLY A 31 7.37 -6.13 -1.01
CA GLY A 31 7.42 -7.16 0.03
C GLY A 31 6.03 -7.54 0.52
N PHE A 32 5.81 -8.81 0.84
CA PHE A 32 4.53 -9.34 1.32
C PHE A 32 4.61 -9.93 2.75
N ASP A 33 5.67 -9.60 3.47
CA ASP A 33 5.95 -10.08 4.83
C ASP A 33 5.09 -9.40 5.92
N ALA A 34 4.37 -8.32 5.61
CA ALA A 34 3.37 -7.76 6.52
C ALA A 34 2.02 -8.52 6.53
N HIS A 35 1.90 -9.62 5.77
CA HIS A 35 0.70 -10.46 5.82
C HIS A 35 0.54 -11.12 7.20
N TRP A 36 -0.69 -11.32 7.67
CA TRP A 36 -0.94 -11.82 9.03
C TRP A 36 -0.49 -13.26 9.31
N LEU A 37 -0.24 -14.04 8.25
CA LEU A 37 0.37 -15.38 8.34
C LEU A 37 1.90 -15.37 8.24
N ASP A 38 2.53 -14.23 7.95
CA ASP A 38 3.98 -14.18 7.82
C ASP A 38 4.67 -14.41 9.18
N PRO A 39 5.70 -15.27 9.24
CA PRO A 39 6.35 -15.59 10.51
C PRO A 39 7.26 -14.50 11.07
N LEU A 40 7.61 -13.45 10.30
CA LEU A 40 8.69 -12.50 10.68
C LEU A 40 8.22 -11.11 11.08
N ALA A 41 7.15 -10.54 10.49
CA ALA A 41 6.84 -9.11 10.68
C ALA A 41 5.82 -8.81 11.80
N GLY A 42 4.87 -9.71 12.07
CA GLY A 42 3.82 -9.48 13.09
C GLY A 42 2.80 -8.39 12.75
N MET A 43 2.56 -8.15 11.46
CA MET A 43 1.54 -7.24 10.95
C MET A 43 0.27 -8.00 10.55
N ASN A 44 -0.82 -7.29 10.25
CA ASN A 44 -2.14 -7.89 10.07
C ASN A 44 -2.74 -7.62 8.66
N LEU A 45 -1.90 -7.45 7.63
CA LEU A 45 -2.41 -7.24 6.27
C LEU A 45 -3.04 -8.53 5.71
N SER A 46 -4.17 -8.37 5.03
CA SER A 46 -4.75 -9.36 4.13
C SER A 46 -4.21 -9.20 2.70
N ILE A 47 -4.48 -10.17 1.83
CA ILE A 47 -4.13 -10.04 0.40
C ILE A 47 -4.94 -8.91 -0.23
N ASP A 48 -6.22 -8.79 0.11
CA ASP A 48 -7.09 -7.70 -0.35
C ASP A 48 -6.57 -6.33 0.11
N GLY A 49 -6.03 -6.26 1.33
CA GLY A 49 -5.32 -5.11 1.87
C GLY A 49 -4.15 -4.70 0.99
N TYR A 50 -3.24 -5.64 0.67
CA TYR A 50 -2.15 -5.38 -0.27
C TYR A 50 -2.64 -4.87 -1.63
N MET A 51 -3.72 -5.45 -2.17
CA MET A 51 -4.22 -5.04 -3.48
C MET A 51 -4.70 -3.59 -3.48
N LYS A 52 -5.36 -3.14 -2.41
CA LYS A 52 -5.72 -1.71 -2.25
C LYS A 52 -4.49 -0.80 -2.21
N LEU A 53 -3.40 -1.25 -1.57
CA LEU A 53 -2.15 -0.50 -1.55
C LEU A 53 -1.52 -0.43 -2.94
N VAL A 54 -1.49 -1.55 -3.68
CA VAL A 54 -1.01 -1.61 -5.07
C VAL A 54 -1.84 -0.70 -5.97
N GLU A 55 -3.17 -0.74 -5.86
CA GLU A 55 -4.08 0.14 -6.61
C GLU A 55 -3.84 1.62 -6.30
N THR A 56 -3.56 1.95 -5.04
CA THR A 56 -3.20 3.33 -4.64
C THR A 56 -1.90 3.77 -5.33
N VAL A 57 -0.88 2.91 -5.37
CA VAL A 57 0.39 3.23 -6.06
C VAL A 57 0.20 3.33 -7.58
N MET A 58 -0.63 2.48 -8.18
CA MET A 58 -0.98 2.55 -9.60
C MET A 58 -1.66 3.89 -9.94
N ALA A 59 -2.64 4.32 -9.12
CA ALA A 59 -3.31 5.59 -9.30
C ALA A 59 -2.33 6.78 -9.22
N LEU A 60 -1.38 6.75 -8.27
CA LEU A 60 -0.31 7.75 -8.19
C LEU A 60 0.61 7.71 -9.41
N ALA A 61 0.92 6.54 -9.95
CA ALA A 61 1.76 6.41 -11.12
C ALA A 61 1.06 6.99 -12.37
N ASP A 62 -0.23 6.68 -12.54
CA ASP A 62 -1.06 7.24 -13.61
C ASP A 62 -1.14 8.77 -13.51
N GLU A 63 -1.35 9.30 -12.29
CA GLU A 63 -1.44 10.73 -12.01
C GLU A 63 -0.11 11.46 -12.26
N LEU A 64 1.01 10.94 -11.73
CA LEU A 64 2.25 11.70 -11.56
C LEU A 64 3.32 11.36 -12.60
N CYS A 65 3.31 10.14 -13.13
CA CYS A 65 4.37 9.66 -14.02
C CYS A 65 3.87 8.89 -15.25
N GLN A 66 2.66 9.18 -15.73
CA GLN A 66 2.10 8.59 -16.97
C GLN A 66 2.06 7.05 -16.92
N GLY A 67 1.74 6.48 -15.76
CA GLY A 67 1.66 5.05 -15.54
C GLY A 67 3.02 4.34 -15.44
N LYS A 68 4.14 5.08 -15.34
CA LYS A 68 5.49 4.50 -15.18
C LYS A 68 5.66 3.94 -13.77
N LEU A 69 5.33 2.67 -13.61
CA LEU A 69 5.48 1.89 -12.38
C LEU A 69 6.33 0.63 -12.62
N VAL A 70 7.32 0.40 -11.76
CA VAL A 70 8.10 -0.85 -11.71
C VAL A 70 7.92 -1.48 -10.35
N CYS A 71 7.47 -2.74 -10.30
CA CYS A 71 7.40 -3.51 -9.06
C CYS A 71 8.57 -4.50 -8.98
N VAL A 72 9.28 -4.48 -7.85
CA VAL A 72 10.42 -5.38 -7.57
C VAL A 72 10.02 -6.25 -6.38
N LEU A 73 9.98 -7.57 -6.57
CA LEU A 73 9.66 -8.51 -5.51
C LEU A 73 10.77 -8.50 -4.44
N GLU A 74 10.37 -8.40 -3.17
CA GLU A 74 11.26 -8.42 -2.01
C GLU A 74 10.88 -9.57 -1.05
N GLY A 75 10.66 -9.27 0.23
CA GLY A 75 10.33 -10.23 1.28
C GLY A 75 8.92 -10.83 1.18
N GLY A 76 8.65 -11.77 2.08
CA GLY A 76 7.45 -12.59 2.10
C GLY A 76 7.86 -14.03 2.37
N TYR A 77 7.62 -14.50 3.59
CA TYR A 77 8.24 -15.71 4.11
C TYR A 77 7.23 -16.83 4.38
N HIS A 78 5.94 -16.52 4.28
CA HIS A 78 4.90 -17.54 4.10
C HIS A 78 4.67 -17.80 2.60
N LEU A 79 5.23 -18.90 2.06
CA LEU A 79 5.33 -19.14 0.62
C LEU A 79 3.98 -19.19 -0.12
N ASP A 80 2.95 -19.81 0.47
CA ASP A 80 1.62 -19.87 -0.19
C ASP A 80 0.99 -18.48 -0.32
N VAL A 81 1.01 -17.70 0.76
CA VAL A 81 0.59 -16.30 0.77
C VAL A 81 1.39 -15.49 -0.25
N LEU A 82 2.72 -15.63 -0.27
CA LEU A 82 3.58 -14.94 -1.21
C LEU A 82 3.16 -15.24 -2.66
N ALA A 83 2.91 -16.51 -3.01
CA ALA A 83 2.46 -16.89 -4.35
C ALA A 83 1.12 -16.23 -4.72
N HIS A 84 0.16 -16.21 -3.78
CA HIS A 84 -1.13 -15.54 -3.98
C HIS A 84 -1.01 -14.01 -4.11
N CYS A 85 -0.16 -13.38 -3.30
CA CYS A 85 0.11 -11.95 -3.36
C CYS A 85 0.79 -11.52 -4.67
N VAL A 86 1.79 -12.28 -5.14
CA VAL A 86 2.46 -12.03 -6.42
C VAL A 86 1.49 -12.18 -7.58
N LEU A 87 0.71 -13.28 -7.61
CA LEU A 87 -0.31 -13.51 -8.63
C LEU A 87 -1.35 -12.38 -8.65
N SER A 88 -1.81 -11.96 -7.46
CA SER A 88 -2.81 -10.91 -7.35
C SER A 88 -2.25 -9.57 -7.80
N THR A 89 -1.03 -9.22 -7.40
CA THR A 89 -0.32 -8.01 -7.88
C THR A 89 -0.23 -7.98 -9.40
N LEU A 90 0.21 -9.08 -10.03
CA LEU A 90 0.34 -9.16 -11.49
C LEU A 90 -1.02 -9.01 -12.20
N ARG A 91 -2.09 -9.58 -11.63
CA ARG A 91 -3.46 -9.44 -12.17
C ARG A 91 -3.99 -8.03 -12.05
N THR A 92 -3.75 -7.37 -10.92
CA THR A 92 -4.11 -5.97 -10.69
C THR A 92 -3.39 -5.06 -11.68
N LEU A 93 -2.07 -5.22 -11.83
CA LEU A 93 -1.25 -4.46 -12.79
C LEU A 93 -1.70 -4.63 -14.25
N THR A 94 -2.24 -5.80 -14.62
CA THR A 94 -2.70 -6.10 -15.99
C THR A 94 -4.18 -5.82 -16.22
N GLY A 95 -4.87 -5.17 -15.27
CA GLY A 95 -6.29 -4.85 -15.39
C GLY A 95 -7.20 -6.08 -15.46
N SER A 96 -6.71 -7.24 -14.98
CA SER A 96 -7.41 -8.52 -15.04
C SER A 96 -7.67 -9.07 -13.62
N PRO A 97 -8.49 -8.39 -12.80
CA PRO A 97 -8.71 -8.79 -11.40
C PRO A 97 -9.52 -10.09 -11.25
N LYS A 98 -10.01 -10.67 -12.36
CA LYS A 98 -10.71 -11.96 -12.32
C LYS A 98 -9.81 -13.04 -11.72
N GLY A 99 -10.25 -13.61 -10.61
CA GLY A 99 -9.55 -14.67 -9.88
C GLY A 99 -8.57 -14.16 -8.82
N VAL A 100 -8.44 -12.85 -8.60
CA VAL A 100 -7.88 -12.35 -7.34
C VAL A 100 -8.80 -12.84 -6.22
N SER A 101 -8.22 -13.62 -5.33
CA SER A 101 -8.92 -14.26 -4.23
C SER A 101 -7.96 -14.25 -3.07
N ASP A 102 -8.46 -13.87 -1.90
CA ASP A 102 -7.78 -14.09 -0.64
C ASP A 102 -8.32 -15.38 0.00
N PRO A 103 -7.68 -16.54 -0.22
CA PRO A 103 -8.14 -17.79 0.39
C PRO A 103 -7.84 -17.85 1.90
N PHE A 104 -7.02 -16.94 2.42
CA PHE A 104 -6.64 -16.88 3.83
C PHE A 104 -7.58 -15.95 4.61
N GLY A 105 -8.15 -14.95 3.93
CA GLY A 105 -9.05 -13.96 4.50
C GLY A 105 -8.31 -12.95 5.38
N THR A 106 -9.09 -12.18 6.14
CA THR A 106 -8.55 -11.12 6.99
C THR A 106 -8.05 -11.65 8.33
N ALA A 107 -7.05 -10.96 8.89
CA ALA A 107 -6.61 -11.21 10.25
C ALA A 107 -7.79 -11.11 11.23
N GLN A 108 -7.87 -12.04 12.19
CA GLN A 108 -8.94 -12.06 13.20
C GLN A 108 -8.67 -11.10 14.37
N GLN A 109 -7.45 -10.56 14.45
CA GLN A 109 -7.04 -9.66 15.52
C GLN A 109 -7.50 -8.23 15.21
N HIS A 110 -7.94 -7.51 16.24
CA HIS A 110 -8.24 -6.09 16.13
C HIS A 110 -6.97 -5.30 15.76
N GLU A 111 -7.07 -4.45 14.74
CA GLU A 111 -5.96 -3.57 14.38
C GLU A 111 -5.81 -2.41 15.37
N ARG A 112 -4.58 -1.95 15.55
CA ARG A 112 -4.29 -0.79 16.40
C ARG A 112 -4.64 0.48 15.65
N ASP A 113 -5.34 1.40 16.30
CA ASP A 113 -5.54 2.75 15.77
C ASP A 113 -4.18 3.46 15.61
N VAL A 114 -3.91 3.91 14.38
CA VAL A 114 -2.67 4.60 14.01
C VAL A 114 -2.86 6.11 13.85
N ALA A 115 -4.04 6.67 14.09
CA ALA A 115 -4.36 8.07 13.81
C ALA A 115 -3.39 9.07 14.46
N ILE A 116 -3.03 8.82 15.73
CA ILE A 116 -2.08 9.66 16.48
C ILE A 116 -0.68 9.56 15.87
N LEU A 117 -0.23 8.35 15.52
CA LEU A 117 1.09 8.13 14.91
C LEU A 117 1.18 8.83 13.55
N LEU A 118 0.13 8.71 12.72
CA LEU A 118 0.07 9.39 11.43
C LEU A 118 0.06 10.91 11.59
N GLN A 119 -0.67 11.45 12.58
CA GLN A 119 -0.65 12.89 12.86
C GLN A 119 0.75 13.37 13.26
N GLN A 120 1.45 12.62 14.11
CA GLN A 120 2.83 12.93 14.52
C GLN A 120 3.79 12.89 13.34
N LEU A 121 3.69 11.86 12.49
CA LEU A 121 4.55 11.69 11.32
C LEU A 121 4.33 12.83 10.32
N ARG A 122 3.08 13.21 10.05
CA ARG A 122 2.76 14.35 9.20
C ARG A 122 3.34 15.65 9.72
N ARG A 123 3.23 15.91 11.03
CA ARG A 123 3.83 17.09 11.67
C ARG A 123 5.35 17.08 11.55
N LEU A 124 6.00 15.94 11.80
CA LEU A 124 7.45 15.79 11.75
C LEU A 124 8.01 16.07 10.36
N HIS A 125 7.34 15.58 9.33
CA HIS A 125 7.76 15.73 7.93
C HIS A 125 7.15 16.95 7.23
N GLY A 126 6.42 17.81 7.95
CA GLY A 126 5.80 19.01 7.38
C GLY A 126 4.75 18.72 6.30
N ILE A 127 4.14 17.53 6.33
CA ILE A 127 3.10 17.11 5.38
C ILE A 127 1.82 17.87 5.74
N ARG A 128 1.48 18.88 4.93
CA ARG A 128 0.29 19.72 5.13
C ARG A 128 -0.97 18.98 4.66
N ASP A 129 -2.13 19.35 5.19
CA ASP A 129 -3.41 18.95 4.60
C ASP A 129 -3.57 19.69 3.25
N GLU A 130 -3.86 18.96 2.17
CA GLU A 130 -4.05 19.54 0.83
C GLU A 130 -5.30 20.43 0.70
N SER A 131 -6.02 20.71 1.78
CA SER A 131 -7.13 21.67 1.79
C SER A 131 -6.71 23.14 1.60
N PHE A 132 -5.45 23.44 1.26
CA PHE A 132 -4.96 24.78 0.95
C PHE A 132 -4.41 24.97 -0.47
N TYR A 133 -4.49 23.97 -1.34
CA TYR A 133 -4.19 24.13 -2.78
C TYR A 133 -5.47 24.27 -3.63
N SER A 134 -6.36 25.15 -3.19
CA SER A 134 -7.28 25.85 -4.08
C SER A 134 -6.88 27.33 -4.05
N ILE A 135 -6.08 27.73 -5.03
CA ILE A 135 -5.66 29.11 -5.37
C ILE A 135 -6.56 29.55 -6.55
N PRO A 136 -6.83 30.85 -6.82
CA PRO A 136 -7.08 32.01 -5.97
C PRO A 136 -8.57 32.40 -5.89
#